data_AF-A0A7X5VS07-F1
#
_entry.id   AF-A0A7X5VS07-F1
#
_cell.length_a   1.000
_cell.length_b   1.000
_cell.length_c   1.000
_cell.angle_alpha   90.00
_cell.angle_beta   90.00
_cell.angle_gamma   90.00
#
_symmetry.space_group_name_H-M   'P 1'
#
loop_
_entity.id
_entity.type
_entity.pdbx_description
1 polymer ?
#
loop_
_entity_poly.entity_id
_entity_poly.type
_entity_poly.pdbx_seq_one_letter_code
_entity_poly.pdbx_strand_id
1 'polypeptide(L)' 'LRLDGEKVGLDRVRRFEPEVVGIQCAFTTERFRVVRLAQQIKQQLPETLVVVGGHDASRDPGWFMHQGIDAVAV' A
#
# COMPACT_ATOMS: atom_id res chain seq x y z
N LEU A 1 -6.73 -2.55 1.29
CA LEU A 1 -6.31 -3.46 0.20
C LEU A 1 -5.57 -4.63 0.81
N ARG A 2 -6.04 -5.87 0.56
CA ARG A 2 -5.33 -7.08 0.98
C ARG A 2 -4.46 -7.60 -0.16
N LEU A 3 -3.26 -8.05 0.18
CA LEU A 3 -2.26 -8.47 -0.81
C LEU A 3 -2.66 -9.74 -1.57
N ASP A 4 -3.40 -10.65 -0.95
CA ASP A 4 -3.87 -11.89 -1.60
C ASP A 4 -4.88 -11.64 -2.74
N GLY A 5 -5.31 -10.39 -2.92
CA GLY A 5 -6.13 -9.93 -4.04
C GLY A 5 -5.49 -8.82 -4.87
N GLU A 6 -4.15 -8.69 -4.89
CA GLU A 6 -3.41 -7.55 -5.50
C GLU A 6 -3.96 -7.12 -6.87
N LYS A 7 -4.14 -8.06 -7.82
CA LYS A 7 -4.66 -7.75 -9.17
C LYS A 7 -6.10 -7.20 -9.14
N VAL A 8 -7.02 -7.94 -8.50
CA VAL A 8 -8.43 -7.54 -8.37
C VAL A 8 -8.56 -6.23 -7.60
N GLY A 9 -7.70 -6.03 -6.60
CA GLY A 9 -7.60 -4.83 -5.80
C GLY A 9 -7.16 -3.62 -6.62
N LEU A 10 -6.11 -3.77 -7.43
CA LEU A 10 -5.61 -2.71 -8.30
C LEU A 10 -6.66 -2.33 -9.36
N ASP A 11 -7.35 -3.31 -9.95
CA ASP A 11 -8.45 -3.05 -10.88
C ASP A 11 -9.59 -2.25 -10.23
N ARG A 12 -9.90 -2.52 -8.95
CA ARG A 12 -10.90 -1.74 -8.20
C ARG A 12 -10.41 -0.33 -7.92
N VAL A 13 -9.15 -0.15 -7.53
CA VAL A 13 -8.54 1.17 -7.34
C VAL A 13 -8.65 1.98 -8.63
N ARG A 14 -8.27 1.41 -9.77
CA ARG A 14 -8.35 2.09 -11.06
C ARG A 14 -9.77 2.47 -11.47
N ARG A 15 -10.77 1.65 -11.16
CA ARG A 15 -12.18 1.92 -11.53
C ARG A 15 -12.87 2.91 -10.60
N PHE A 16 -12.49 2.90 -9.33
CA PHE A 16 -13.13 3.73 -8.30
C PHE A 16 -12.42 5.07 -8.13
N GLU A 17 -11.14 5.17 -8.51
CA GLU A 17 -10.30 6.36 -8.37
C GLU A 17 -10.31 6.95 -6.95
N PRO A 18 -9.97 6.15 -5.92
CA PRO A 18 -10.02 6.60 -4.54
C PRO A 18 -8.99 7.69 -4.26
N GLU A 19 -9.38 8.66 -3.43
CA GLU A 19 -8.46 9.65 -2.86
C GLU A 19 -7.50 9.02 -1.84
N VAL A 20 -7.91 7.92 -1.18
CA VAL A 20 -7.10 7.22 -0.17
C VAL A 20 -7.14 5.71 -0.33
N VAL A 21 -5.98 5.06 -0.27
CA VAL A 21 -5.83 3.59 -0.26
C VAL A 21 -4.99 3.14 0.92
N GLY A 22 -5.61 2.37 1.82
CA GLY A 22 -4.89 1.64 2.87
C GLY A 22 -4.38 0.28 2.36
N ILE A 23 -3.10 -0.04 2.56
CA ILE A 23 -2.50 -1.36 2.31
C ILE A 23 -2.15 -1.99 3.65
N GLN A 24 -2.62 -3.21 3.89
CA GLN A 24 -2.30 -3.94 5.12
C GLN A 24 -1.04 -4.79 4.92
N CYS A 25 -0.09 -4.68 5.85
CA CYS A 25 1.09 -5.54 5.97
C CYS A 25 1.09 -6.25 7.32
N ALA A 26 0.81 -7.55 7.33
CA ALA A 26 0.78 -8.34 8.55
C ALA A 26 2.10 -9.07 8.79
N PHE A 27 2.79 -9.48 7.72
CA PHE A 27 3.98 -10.32 7.80
C PHE A 27 5.18 -9.71 7.11
N THR A 28 6.38 -9.94 7.65
CA THR A 28 7.64 -9.45 7.07
C THR A 28 7.87 -9.94 5.63
N THR A 29 7.34 -11.10 5.24
CA THR A 29 7.40 -11.64 3.87
C THR A 29 6.58 -10.84 2.85
N GLU A 30 5.69 -9.96 3.31
CA GLU A 30 4.79 -9.16 2.48
C GLU A 30 5.37 -7.79 2.11
N ARG A 31 6.34 -7.31 2.89
CA ARG A 31 7.03 -6.02 2.77
C ARG A 31 7.24 -5.56 1.32
N PHE A 32 8.00 -6.34 0.55
CA PHE A 32 8.31 -5.98 -0.84
C PHE A 32 7.07 -5.88 -1.74
N ARG A 33 6.05 -6.74 -1.50
CA ARG A 33 4.80 -6.71 -2.25
C ARG A 33 4.01 -5.44 -1.94
N VAL A 34 4.01 -5.00 -0.69
CA VAL A 34 3.37 -3.73 -0.26
C VAL A 34 3.99 -2.55 -0.99
N VAL A 35 5.32 -2.45 -1.00
CA VAL A 35 6.02 -1.34 -1.69
C VAL A 35 5.74 -1.34 -3.19
N ARG A 36 5.81 -2.51 -3.83
CA ARG A 36 5.49 -2.63 -5.26
C ARG A 36 4.05 -2.20 -5.56
N LEU A 37 3.10 -2.61 -4.73
CA LEU A 37 1.68 -2.26 -4.91
C LEU A 37 1.43 -0.77 -4.70
N ALA A 38 2.07 -0.17 -3.69
CA ALA A 38 2.02 1.26 -3.44
C ALA A 38 2.54 2.07 -4.65
N GLN A 39 3.69 1.65 -5.22
CA GLN A 39 4.24 2.25 -6.44
C GLN A 39 3.30 2.11 -7.64
N GLN A 40 2.68 0.93 -7.82
CA GLN A 40 1.72 0.71 -8.92
C GLN A 40 0.47 1.60 -8.79
N ILE A 41 -0.03 1.80 -7.57
CA ILE A 41 -1.14 2.73 -7.32
C ILE A 41 -0.71 4.15 -7.71
N LYS A 42 0.43 4.64 -7.21
CA LYS A 42 0.94 5.98 -7.53
C LYS A 42 1.24 6.19 -9.02
N GLN A 43 1.66 5.16 -9.74
CA GLN A 43 1.86 5.25 -11.20
C GLN A 43 0.55 5.46 -11.96
N GLN A 44 -0.56 4.91 -11.47
CA GLN A 44 -1.87 5.03 -12.12
C GLN A 44 -2.65 6.24 -11.63
N LEU A 45 -2.53 6.56 -10.34
CA LEU A 45 -3.22 7.63 -9.65
C LEU A 45 -2.22 8.35 -8.73
N PRO A 46 -1.43 9.32 -9.26
CA PRO A 46 -0.36 9.98 -8.51
C PRO A 46 -0.84 10.71 -7.25
N GLU A 47 -2.05 11.26 -7.31
CA GLU A 47 -2.66 12.05 -6.23
C GLU A 47 -3.30 11.19 -5.13
N THR A 48 -3.47 9.88 -5.33
CA THR A 48 -4.03 8.99 -4.31
C THR A 48 -3.09 8.91 -3.10
N LEU A 49 -3.60 9.20 -1.91
CA LEU A 49 -2.89 9.00 -0.64
C LEU A 49 -2.79 7.49 -0.33
N VAL A 50 -1.59 6.95 -0.30
CA VAL A 50 -1.29 5.56 0.03
C VAL A 50 -0.80 5.46 1.47
N VAL A 51 -1.58 4.76 2.29
CA VAL A 51 -1.27 4.51 3.71
C VAL A 51 -0.96 3.05 3.90
N VAL A 52 0.13 2.73 4.60
CA VAL A 52 0.45 1.35 4.99
C VAL A 52 0.23 1.16 6.49
N GLY A 53 -0.40 0.06 6.89
CA GLY A 53 -0.56 -0.28 8.30
C GLY A 53 -0.60 -1.78 8.52
N GLY A 54 -0.71 -2.22 9.77
CA GLY A 54 -0.72 -3.63 10.14
C GLY A 54 0.49 -4.03 10.97
N HIS A 55 0.48 -5.26 11.49
CA HIS A 55 1.40 -5.70 12.53
C HIS A 55 2.88 -5.45 12.21
N ASP A 56 3.34 -5.81 11.00
CA ASP A 56 4.74 -5.65 10.62
C ASP A 56 5.09 -4.18 10.29
N ALA A 57 4.13 -3.40 9.80
CA ALA A 57 4.28 -1.95 9.60
C ALA A 57 4.41 -1.20 10.94
N SER A 58 3.65 -1.59 11.96
CA SER A 58 3.80 -1.06 13.33
C SER A 58 5.12 -1.51 13.97
N ARG A 59 5.60 -2.72 13.66
CA ARG A 59 6.86 -3.28 14.22
C ARG A 59 8.10 -2.54 13.71
N ASP A 60 8.10 -2.11 12.44
CA ASP A 60 9.25 -1.50 11.78
C ASP A 60 8.77 -0.46 10.73
N PRO A 61 8.24 0.69 11.17
CA PRO A 61 7.65 1.68 10.27
C PRO A 61 8.69 2.31 9.34
N GLY A 62 9.96 2.39 9.76
CA GLY A 62 11.05 2.95 8.96
C GLY A 62 11.30 2.17 7.67
N TRP A 63 11.03 0.87 7.65
CA TRP A 63 11.13 0.05 6.44
C TRP A 63 10.18 0.52 5.33
N PHE A 64 9.04 1.13 5.68
CA PHE A 64 8.02 1.56 4.72
C PHE A 64 8.18 3.01 4.23
N MET A 65 9.29 3.68 4.59
CA MET A 65 9.61 5.05 4.14
C MET A 65 10.12 5.05 2.69
N HIS A 66 9.22 4.77 1.76
CA HIS A 66 9.47 4.71 0.32
C HIS A 66 8.64 5.74 -0.43
N GLN A 67 9.13 6.24 -1.57
CA GLN A 67 8.48 7.28 -2.39
C GLN A 67 7.04 6.95 -2.85
N GLY A 68 6.60 5.70 -2.77
CA GLY A 68 5.23 5.30 -3.12
C GLY A 68 4.24 5.28 -1.95
N ILE A 69 4.69 5.56 -0.72
CA ILE A 69 3.89 5.46 0.51
C ILE A 69 3.91 6.83 1.18
N ASP A 70 2.73 7.41 1.39
CA ASP A 70 2.60 8.76 1.97
C ASP A 70 2.58 8.72 3.49
N ALA A 71 2.08 7.63 4.09
CA ALA A 71 2.02 7.49 5.54
C ALA A 71 2.09 6.03 6.01
N VAL A 72 2.59 5.84 7.23
CA VAL A 72 2.54 4.57 7.96
C VAL A 72 1.66 4.75 9.19
N ALA A 73 0.59 3.95 9.29
CA ALA A 73 -0.31 3.91 10.44
C ALA A 73 0.18 2.85 11.42
N VAL A 74 0.66 3.30 12.59
CA VAL A 74 1.25 2.46 13.65
C VAL A 74 0.25 2.08 14.72
#